data_AF-A0A7J8XHM3-F1
#
_entry.id   AF-A0A7J8XHM3-F1
#
_cell.length_a   1.000
_cell.length_b   1.000
_cell.length_c   1.000
_cell.angle_alpha   90.00
_cell.angle_beta   90.00
_cell.angle_gamma   90.00
#
_symmetry.space_group_name_H-M   'P 1'
#
loop_
_entity.id
_entity.type
_entity.pdbx_description
1 polymer ?
#
loop_
_entity_poly.entity_id
_entity_poly.type
_entity_poly.pdbx_seq_one_letter_code
_entity_poly.pdbx_strand_id
1 'polypeptide(L)'
;MPTDEPLTKSDMNRLGSSMRHTDTFDPFSDLGGLHCLDVFRRSLLSSGPKPVPRNWLKKRSNAIRVADKRRQQLIHCVSELREAGIKFRKRKTDRFWDIKFKNGILRIPRLLIHDGTKSLFLNLIAFEQCRIDCSNDITSYVIFMDNLINSHEDVAYLHYFGIIEHWLGSDAEVADLFNRLCQEVVFDINDSYLSQLSEDVNRYYNHKWNAWRAALKHRYFNNPWAIVSFFAACILLVLTFAQTFYGVYGYYRPSS
;
A
#
# COMPACT_ATOMS: atom_id res chain seq x y z
N MET A 1 -47.08 57.99 -1.51
CA MET A 1 -45.64 57.76 -1.31
C MET A 1 -45.49 57.08 0.04
N PRO A 2 -45.05 55.82 0.11
CA PRO A 2 -44.75 55.20 1.39
C PRO A 2 -43.35 55.63 1.82
N THR A 3 -43.24 56.09 3.06
CA THR A 3 -42.01 56.52 3.71
C THR A 3 -41.30 55.29 4.26
N ASP A 4 -40.10 55.00 3.78
CA ASP A 4 -39.26 53.92 4.30
C ASP A 4 -38.65 54.34 5.65
N GLU A 5 -39.27 53.92 6.76
CA GLU A 5 -38.61 53.91 8.07
C GLU A 5 -37.75 52.65 8.21
N PRO A 6 -36.47 52.75 8.61
CA PRO A 6 -35.61 51.59 8.77
C PRO A 6 -35.93 50.82 10.06
N LEU A 7 -36.11 49.50 9.91
CA LEU A 7 -36.27 48.54 11.01
C LEU A 7 -35.15 48.68 12.05
N THR A 8 -35.54 48.81 13.33
CA THR A 8 -34.60 48.97 14.44
C THR A 8 -34.08 47.63 14.93
N LYS A 9 -32.83 47.62 15.43
CA LYS A 9 -32.10 46.43 15.93
C LYS A 9 -32.87 45.60 16.98
N SER A 10 -33.84 46.19 17.68
CA SER A 10 -34.67 45.50 18.66
C SER A 10 -35.62 44.48 18.04
N ASP A 11 -36.12 44.75 16.83
CA ASP A 11 -37.11 43.89 16.17
C ASP A 11 -36.44 42.64 15.57
N MET A 12 -35.21 42.78 15.07
CA MET A 12 -34.37 41.66 14.61
C MET A 12 -33.98 40.70 15.75
N ASN A 13 -33.75 41.24 16.95
CA ASN A 13 -33.37 40.41 18.11
C ASN A 13 -34.55 39.59 18.66
N ARG A 14 -35.80 40.05 18.46
CA ARG A 14 -37.00 39.30 18.84
C ARG A 14 -37.35 38.19 17.87
N LEU A 15 -37.00 38.32 16.59
CA LEU A 15 -37.16 37.23 15.61
C LEU A 15 -36.16 36.09 15.85
N GLY A 16 -34.95 36.42 16.33
CA GLY A 16 -33.90 35.43 16.63
C GLY A 16 -34.14 34.59 17.89
N SER A 17 -35.02 35.02 18.81
CA SER A 17 -35.29 34.26 20.04
C SER A 17 -36.39 33.21 19.90
N SER A 18 -37.16 33.20 18.80
CA SER A 18 -38.31 32.30 18.63
C SER A 18 -38.00 30.97 17.93
N MET A 19 -36.77 30.72 17.48
CA MET A 19 -36.39 29.46 16.81
C MET A 19 -35.20 28.80 17.53
N ARG A 20 -35.38 28.45 18.80
CA ARG A 20 -34.54 27.45 19.47
C ARG A 20 -35.36 26.18 19.66
N HIS A 21 -35.20 25.23 18.72
CA HIS A 21 -35.07 23.79 18.98
C HIS A 21 -35.15 23.02 17.66
N THR A 22 -33.98 22.78 17.05
CA THR A 22 -33.71 21.62 16.19
C THR A 22 -32.21 21.37 16.24
N ASP A 23 -31.78 20.32 16.96
CA ASP A 23 -30.41 19.84 17.00
C ASP A 23 -30.00 19.34 15.60
N THR A 24 -29.48 20.25 14.79
CA THR A 24 -28.91 19.95 13.48
C THR A 24 -27.41 19.94 13.68
N PHE A 25 -26.79 18.78 13.47
CA PHE A 25 -25.33 18.65 13.46
C PHE A 25 -24.81 19.52 12.31
N ASP A 26 -24.23 20.67 12.66
CA ASP A 26 -23.67 21.61 11.69
C ASP A 26 -22.14 21.48 11.67
N PRO A 27 -21.54 20.82 10.66
CA PRO A 27 -20.08 20.65 10.56
C PRO A 27 -19.31 21.97 10.44
N PHE A 28 -20.03 23.09 10.25
CA PHE A 28 -19.48 24.41 9.97
C PHE A 28 -19.55 25.37 11.15
N SER A 29 -20.08 24.96 12.30
CA SER A 29 -20.24 25.83 13.46
C SER A 29 -18.93 26.04 14.26
N ASP A 30 -17.92 25.18 14.07
CA ASP A 30 -16.58 25.29 14.67
C ASP A 30 -15.51 25.86 13.70
N LEU A 31 -15.94 26.43 12.57
CA LEU A 31 -15.08 26.76 11.42
C LEU A 31 -14.26 28.07 11.54
N GLY A 32 -13.65 28.29 12.70
CA GLY A 32 -12.59 29.30 12.84
C GLY A 32 -11.32 28.89 12.09
N GLY A 33 -11.19 29.31 10.82
CA GLY A 33 -9.91 29.30 10.08
C GLY A 33 -9.34 27.94 9.64
N LEU A 34 -10.18 26.93 9.39
CA LEU A 34 -9.72 25.61 8.93
C LEU A 34 -9.33 25.64 7.44
N HIS A 35 -8.10 25.19 7.15
CA HIS A 35 -7.56 25.06 5.78
C HIS A 35 -8.40 24.04 4.97
N CYS A 36 -8.65 24.29 3.68
CA CYS A 36 -9.50 23.43 2.84
C CYS A 36 -9.03 21.96 2.82
N LEU A 37 -7.72 21.72 2.77
CA LEU A 37 -7.16 20.36 2.86
C LEU A 37 -7.39 19.70 4.23
N ASP A 38 -7.50 20.48 5.32
CA ASP A 38 -7.82 19.91 6.64
C ASP A 38 -9.27 19.39 6.64
N VAL A 39 -10.21 20.20 6.14
CA VAL A 39 -11.63 19.81 6.04
C VAL A 39 -11.78 18.60 5.13
N PHE A 40 -11.15 18.62 3.94
CA PHE A 40 -11.20 17.52 3.00
C PHE A 40 -10.59 16.24 3.57
N ARG A 41 -9.41 16.35 4.21
CA ARG A 41 -8.79 15.24 4.93
C ARG A 41 -9.71 14.69 5.99
N ARG A 42 -10.26 15.52 6.88
CA ARG A 42 -11.18 15.07 7.94
C ARG A 42 -12.40 14.35 7.36
N SER A 43 -12.93 14.82 6.23
CA SER A 43 -14.02 14.16 5.52
C SER A 43 -13.65 12.75 5.02
N LEU A 44 -12.45 12.61 4.44
CA LEU A 44 -11.90 11.31 4.05
C LEU A 44 -11.69 10.37 5.27
N LEU A 45 -11.39 10.96 6.41
CA LEU A 45 -10.99 10.28 7.64
C LEU A 45 -12.10 10.23 8.71
N SER A 46 -13.36 10.58 8.38
CA SER A 46 -14.37 11.12 9.31
C SER A 46 -14.93 10.19 10.39
N SER A 47 -14.23 9.10 10.72
CA SER A 47 -14.47 8.23 11.87
C SER A 47 -13.22 7.43 12.27
N GLY A 48 -12.03 7.98 12.06
CA GLY A 48 -10.77 7.37 12.46
C GLY A 48 -10.40 7.62 13.93
N PRO A 49 -9.34 6.96 14.42
CA PRO A 49 -8.78 7.23 15.74
C PRO A 49 -8.47 8.73 15.91
N LYS A 50 -8.63 9.26 17.13
CA LYS A 50 -8.22 10.64 17.43
C LYS A 50 -6.72 10.78 17.15
N PRO A 51 -6.28 11.87 16.50
CA PRO A 51 -4.86 12.07 16.19
C PRO A 51 -4.06 12.13 17.48
N VAL A 52 -3.01 11.32 17.57
CA VAL A 52 -2.04 11.38 18.67
C VAL A 52 -0.94 12.38 18.25
N PRO A 53 -0.61 13.38 19.08
CA PRO A 53 0.41 14.37 18.75
C PRO A 53 1.77 13.72 18.49
N ARG A 54 2.45 14.21 17.44
CA ARG A 54 3.70 13.63 16.96
C ARG A 54 4.90 14.16 17.74
N ASN A 55 5.68 13.29 18.38
CA ASN A 55 6.89 13.68 19.12
C ASN A 55 8.09 13.88 18.17
N TRP A 56 8.11 15.00 17.44
CA TRP A 56 9.13 15.30 16.43
C TRP A 56 10.55 15.54 17.03
N LEU A 57 10.61 16.13 18.23
CA LEU A 57 11.85 16.65 18.84
C LEU A 57 12.88 15.58 19.27
N LYS A 58 12.45 14.35 19.57
CA LYS A 58 13.39 13.27 19.96
C LYS A 58 14.05 12.56 18.78
N LYS A 59 13.60 12.85 17.56
CA LYS A 59 13.81 12.00 16.36
C LYS A 59 14.79 12.58 15.35
N ARG A 60 14.99 13.91 15.37
CA ARG A 60 15.89 14.62 14.45
C ARG A 60 17.37 14.22 14.64
N SER A 61 17.75 13.69 15.80
CA SER A 61 19.12 13.26 16.11
C SER A 61 19.56 11.97 15.41
N ASN A 62 18.66 11.19 14.80
CA ASN A 62 19.01 9.90 14.15
C ASN A 62 18.83 9.87 12.63
N ALA A 63 18.38 10.96 12.00
CA ALA A 63 17.97 11.01 10.60
C ALA A 63 19.00 11.68 9.67
N ILE A 64 20.24 11.16 9.65
CA ILE A 64 21.09 11.21 8.46
C ILE A 64 21.58 9.79 8.24
N ARG A 65 20.66 8.90 7.84
CA ARG A 65 21.02 7.60 7.29
C ARG A 65 20.36 7.57 5.92
N VAL A 66 21.20 7.52 4.90
CA VAL A 66 20.83 7.31 3.49
C VAL A 66 19.64 6.36 3.44
N ALA A 67 18.54 6.80 2.81
CA ALA A 67 17.27 6.09 2.77
C ALA A 67 17.45 4.73 2.08
N ASP A 68 17.68 3.70 2.88
CA ASP A 68 17.63 2.33 2.40
C ASP A 68 16.14 1.98 2.23
N LYS A 69 15.68 1.84 0.97
CA LYS A 69 14.28 1.51 0.63
C LYS A 69 13.79 0.29 1.43
N ARG A 70 14.67 -0.67 1.74
CA ARG A 70 14.34 -1.85 2.56
C ARG A 70 13.99 -1.53 4.01
N ARG A 71 14.50 -0.43 4.58
CA ARG A 71 14.17 0.01 5.95
C ARG A 71 12.86 0.77 6.05
N GLN A 72 12.24 1.11 4.91
CA GLN A 72 10.97 1.85 4.82
C GLN A 72 9.79 0.99 4.34
N GLN A 73 10.01 -0.29 4.05
CA GLN A 73 8.97 -1.22 3.63
C GLN A 73 8.08 -1.62 4.81
N LEU A 74 6.80 -1.26 4.74
CA LEU A 74 5.79 -1.74 5.69
C LEU A 74 5.50 -3.23 5.44
N ILE A 75 5.44 -3.63 4.18
CA ILE A 75 4.93 -4.93 3.75
C ILE A 75 5.60 -5.36 2.44
N HIS A 76 5.61 -6.66 2.17
CA HIS A 76 6.02 -7.24 0.88
C HIS A 76 5.02 -6.92 -0.25
N CYS A 77 5.46 -6.99 -1.50
CA CYS A 77 4.59 -6.72 -2.66
C CYS A 77 3.55 -7.83 -2.87
N VAL A 78 2.52 -7.55 -3.67
CA VAL A 78 1.40 -8.47 -3.92
C VAL A 78 1.88 -9.81 -4.45
N SER A 79 2.82 -9.81 -5.39
CA SER A 79 3.39 -11.04 -5.97
C SER A 79 4.06 -11.94 -4.91
N GLU A 80 4.92 -11.37 -4.06
CA GLU A 80 5.59 -12.12 -2.97
C GLU A 80 4.56 -12.65 -1.95
N LEU A 81 3.61 -11.81 -1.53
CA LEU A 81 2.57 -12.20 -0.58
C LEU A 81 1.71 -13.34 -1.14
N ARG A 82 1.39 -13.31 -2.44
CA ARG A 82 0.62 -14.36 -3.11
C ARG A 82 1.37 -15.69 -3.13
N GLU A 83 2.68 -15.67 -3.40
CA GLU A 83 3.53 -16.86 -3.35
C GLU A 83 3.58 -17.48 -1.95
N ALA A 84 3.57 -16.66 -0.89
CA ALA A 84 3.45 -17.14 0.49
C ALA A 84 2.03 -17.62 0.87
N GLY A 85 1.08 -17.60 -0.06
CA GLY A 85 -0.29 -18.08 0.12
C GLY A 85 -1.25 -17.07 0.75
N ILE A 86 -0.88 -15.79 0.82
CA ILE A 86 -1.78 -14.72 1.29
C ILE A 86 -2.75 -14.36 0.16
N LYS A 87 -4.04 -14.31 0.49
CA LYS A 87 -5.11 -14.01 -0.46
C LYS A 87 -5.56 -12.57 -0.32
N PHE A 88 -5.88 -11.94 -1.44
CA PHE A 88 -6.43 -10.59 -1.47
C PHE A 88 -7.93 -10.63 -1.72
N ARG A 89 -8.69 -9.76 -1.04
CA ARG A 89 -10.12 -9.59 -1.28
C ARG A 89 -10.53 -8.14 -1.17
N LYS A 90 -11.43 -7.71 -2.04
CA LYS A 90 -12.12 -6.43 -1.89
C LYS A 90 -12.91 -6.40 -0.59
N ARG A 91 -12.75 -5.32 0.17
CA ARG A 91 -13.56 -5.01 1.33
C ARG A 91 -14.74 -4.11 0.96
N LYS A 92 -15.93 -4.43 1.46
CA LYS A 92 -17.12 -3.58 1.37
C LYS A 92 -17.10 -2.57 2.52
N THR A 93 -16.67 -1.35 2.24
CA THR A 93 -16.66 -0.20 3.16
C THR A 93 -16.47 1.06 2.34
N ASP A 94 -17.01 2.17 2.80
CA ASP A 94 -16.83 3.49 2.17
C ASP A 94 -15.51 4.15 2.60
N ARG A 95 -14.82 3.55 3.57
CA ARG A 95 -13.57 4.04 4.15
C ARG A 95 -12.37 3.43 3.43
N PHE A 96 -11.76 4.16 2.49
CA PHE A 96 -10.66 3.66 1.64
C PHE A 96 -9.43 3.14 2.43
N TRP A 97 -9.15 3.75 3.59
CA TRP A 97 -8.05 3.42 4.50
C TRP A 97 -8.28 2.21 5.43
N ASP A 98 -9.49 1.65 5.48
CA ASP A 98 -9.89 0.64 6.46
C ASP A 98 -9.48 -0.76 5.97
N ILE A 99 -8.21 -1.10 6.17
CA ILE A 99 -7.60 -2.36 5.72
C ILE A 99 -7.61 -3.37 6.87
N LYS A 100 -7.92 -4.64 6.55
CA LYS A 100 -7.96 -5.72 7.55
C LYS A 100 -7.23 -6.96 7.08
N PHE A 101 -6.51 -7.60 7.99
CA PHE A 101 -5.87 -8.88 7.77
C PHE A 101 -6.45 -9.90 8.75
N LYS A 102 -6.90 -11.04 8.23
CA LYS A 102 -7.38 -12.15 9.07
C LYS A 102 -7.18 -13.47 8.35
N ASN A 103 -6.58 -14.44 9.05
CA ASN A 103 -6.42 -15.83 8.58
C ASN A 103 -5.78 -15.93 7.19
N GLY A 104 -4.72 -15.16 6.92
CA GLY A 104 -4.04 -15.16 5.62
C GLY A 104 -4.81 -14.46 4.50
N ILE A 105 -5.88 -13.72 4.82
CA ILE A 105 -6.64 -12.94 3.85
C ILE A 105 -6.46 -11.46 4.17
N LEU A 106 -5.86 -10.71 3.23
CA LEU A 106 -5.74 -9.27 3.26
C LEU A 106 -6.95 -8.64 2.53
N ARG A 107 -7.75 -7.88 3.27
CA ARG A 107 -8.96 -7.23 2.80
C ARG A 107 -8.72 -5.74 2.65
N ILE A 108 -8.74 -5.28 1.41
CA ILE A 108 -8.45 -3.88 1.05
C ILE A 108 -9.72 -3.27 0.45
N PRO A 109 -10.15 -2.07 0.88
CA PRO A 109 -11.23 -1.33 0.25
C PRO A 109 -10.94 -1.03 -1.22
N ARG A 110 -11.98 -0.75 -2.01
CA ARG A 110 -11.80 -0.30 -3.40
C ARG A 110 -11.16 1.09 -3.42
N LEU A 111 -10.17 1.27 -4.29
CA LEU A 111 -9.57 2.55 -4.63
C LEU A 111 -9.81 2.84 -6.12
N LEU A 112 -10.41 3.99 -6.42
CA LEU A 112 -10.55 4.50 -7.78
C LEU A 112 -9.42 5.47 -8.10
N ILE A 113 -8.71 5.25 -9.21
CA ILE A 113 -7.54 6.03 -9.64
C ILE A 113 -7.86 6.73 -10.96
N HIS A 114 -7.67 8.04 -11.00
CA HIS A 114 -7.83 8.90 -12.16
C HIS A 114 -6.69 9.94 -12.21
N ASP A 115 -6.63 10.77 -13.25
CA ASP A 115 -5.52 11.72 -13.46
C ASP A 115 -5.28 12.68 -12.28
N GLY A 116 -6.35 13.02 -11.55
CA GLY A 116 -6.29 13.88 -10.36
C GLY A 116 -5.81 13.21 -9.09
N THR A 117 -5.77 11.87 -9.04
CA THR A 117 -5.42 11.11 -7.84
C THR A 117 -4.00 11.40 -7.36
N LYS A 118 -3.05 11.56 -8.28
CA LYS A 118 -1.66 11.90 -7.94
C LYS A 118 -1.57 13.25 -7.23
N SER A 119 -2.13 14.29 -7.85
CA SER A 119 -2.10 15.65 -7.30
C SER A 119 -2.82 15.73 -5.94
N LEU A 120 -3.93 15.00 -5.80
CA LEU A 120 -4.66 14.92 -4.54
C LEU A 120 -3.79 14.32 -3.42
N PHE A 121 -3.18 13.16 -3.65
CA PHE A 121 -2.35 12.52 -2.65
C PHE A 121 -1.10 13.34 -2.33
N LEU A 122 -0.43 13.95 -3.31
CA LEU A 122 0.72 14.83 -3.05
C LEU A 122 0.36 16.01 -2.15
N ASN A 123 -0.76 16.67 -2.42
CA ASN A 123 -1.24 17.79 -1.59
C ASN A 123 -1.56 17.34 -0.16
N LEU A 124 -2.17 16.16 0.00
CA LEU A 124 -2.49 15.61 1.31
C LEU A 124 -1.24 15.17 2.09
N ILE A 125 -0.28 14.53 1.43
CA ILE A 125 1.01 14.14 2.04
C ILE A 125 1.78 15.39 2.46
N ALA A 126 1.89 16.39 1.58
CA ALA A 126 2.54 17.66 1.91
C ALA A 126 1.85 18.34 3.11
N PHE A 127 0.52 18.35 3.15
CA PHE A 127 -0.24 18.87 4.27
C PHE A 127 0.05 18.13 5.58
N GLU A 128 0.11 16.79 5.57
CA GLU A 128 0.47 15.99 6.74
C GLU A 128 1.92 16.23 7.19
N GLN A 129 2.86 16.40 6.25
CA GLN A 129 4.28 16.65 6.58
C GLN A 129 4.55 18.06 7.11
N CYS A 130 3.80 19.05 6.65
CA CYS A 130 3.97 20.45 7.08
C CYS A 130 3.37 20.73 8.46
N ARG A 131 2.51 19.85 9.00
CA ARG A 131 1.80 20.06 10.27
C ARG A 131 2.22 19.06 11.33
N ILE A 132 2.84 19.54 12.40
CA ILE A 132 3.32 18.72 13.52
C ILE A 132 2.18 17.99 14.25
N ASP A 133 1.00 18.64 14.35
CA ASP A 133 -0.16 18.12 15.08
C ASP A 133 -1.07 17.23 14.23
N CYS A 134 -0.68 16.93 12.98
CA CYS A 134 -1.44 16.10 12.06
C CYS A 134 -0.98 14.65 12.11
N SER A 135 -1.92 13.70 12.07
CA SER A 135 -1.58 12.28 11.90
C SER A 135 -1.09 12.01 10.47
N ASN A 136 -0.31 10.94 10.28
CA ASN A 136 0.21 10.55 8.95
C ASN A 136 -0.68 9.52 8.25
N ASP A 137 -1.97 9.49 8.54
CA ASP A 137 -2.84 8.37 8.12
C ASP A 137 -2.88 8.23 6.59
N ILE A 138 -2.91 9.34 5.85
CA ILE A 138 -2.91 9.31 4.38
C ILE A 138 -1.54 8.87 3.88
N THR A 139 -0.47 9.43 4.42
CA THR A 139 0.90 9.06 4.09
C THR A 139 1.17 7.57 4.35
N SER A 140 0.71 7.05 5.48
CA SER A 140 0.75 5.63 5.85
C SER A 140 0.03 4.75 4.83
N TYR A 141 -1.18 5.15 4.41
CA TYR A 141 -1.94 4.42 3.41
C TYR A 141 -1.23 4.40 2.06
N VAL A 142 -0.73 5.55 1.60
CA VAL A 142 -0.04 5.67 0.31
C VAL A 142 1.22 4.82 0.28
N ILE A 143 2.04 4.86 1.34
CA ILE A 143 3.24 4.03 1.47
C ILE A 143 2.89 2.54 1.55
N PHE A 144 1.80 2.19 2.21
CA PHE A 144 1.34 0.81 2.23
C PHE A 144 0.95 0.31 0.83
N MET A 145 0.23 1.14 0.06
CA MET A 145 -0.14 0.81 -1.32
C MET A 145 1.08 0.75 -2.25
N ASP A 146 2.03 1.68 -2.13
CA ASP A 146 3.30 1.66 -2.87
C ASP A 146 4.10 0.36 -2.60
N ASN A 147 4.21 -0.04 -1.33
CA ASN A 147 4.88 -1.30 -0.98
C ASN A 147 4.18 -2.53 -1.57
N LEU A 148 2.84 -2.53 -1.65
CA LEU A 148 2.08 -3.61 -2.29
C LEU A 148 2.27 -3.63 -3.82
N ILE A 149 2.48 -2.47 -4.44
CA ILE A 149 2.52 -2.27 -5.89
C ILE A 149 3.96 -2.02 -6.33
N ASN A 150 4.72 -3.10 -6.51
CA ASN A 150 6.09 -2.98 -7.03
C ASN A 150 6.13 -2.99 -8.56
N SER A 151 5.15 -3.65 -9.21
CA SER A 151 5.10 -3.78 -10.66
C SER A 151 3.68 -3.69 -11.22
N HIS A 152 3.56 -3.63 -12.55
CA HIS A 152 2.26 -3.60 -13.23
C HIS A 152 1.47 -4.90 -13.04
N GLU A 153 2.14 -6.04 -12.84
CA GLU A 153 1.50 -7.32 -12.52
C GLU A 153 0.80 -7.30 -11.15
N ASP A 154 1.37 -6.57 -10.18
CA ASP A 154 0.74 -6.36 -8.87
C ASP A 154 -0.56 -5.54 -9.03
N VAL A 155 -0.52 -4.49 -9.87
CA VAL A 155 -1.71 -3.68 -10.20
C VAL A 155 -2.75 -4.53 -10.89
N ALA A 156 -2.38 -5.26 -11.95
CA ALA A 156 -3.29 -6.11 -12.71
C ALA A 156 -4.01 -7.12 -11.80
N TYR A 157 -3.28 -7.70 -10.84
CA TYR A 157 -3.87 -8.60 -9.86
C TYR A 157 -4.86 -7.90 -8.92
N LEU A 158 -4.49 -6.74 -8.36
CA LEU A 158 -5.39 -5.97 -7.50
C LEU A 158 -6.62 -5.45 -8.27
N HIS A 159 -6.45 -5.11 -9.55
CA HIS A 159 -7.50 -4.71 -10.46
C HIS A 159 -8.48 -5.84 -10.73
N TYR A 160 -7.97 -7.05 -11.02
CA TYR A 160 -8.80 -8.25 -11.20
C TYR A 160 -9.69 -8.55 -9.98
N PHE A 161 -9.20 -8.32 -8.76
CA PHE A 161 -10.00 -8.48 -7.54
C PHE A 161 -10.90 -7.28 -7.21
N GLY A 162 -10.94 -6.25 -8.07
CA GLY A 162 -11.72 -5.03 -7.89
C GLY A 162 -11.30 -4.19 -6.69
N ILE A 163 -10.05 -4.37 -6.23
CA ILE A 163 -9.43 -3.55 -5.19
C ILE A 163 -8.93 -2.25 -5.79
N ILE A 164 -8.27 -2.31 -6.95
CA ILE A 164 -7.94 -1.13 -7.74
C ILE A 164 -8.92 -1.05 -8.90
N GLU A 165 -9.40 0.14 -9.19
CA GLU A 165 -10.05 0.48 -10.45
C GLU A 165 -9.38 1.75 -10.95
N HIS A 166 -9.01 1.82 -12.22
CA HIS A 166 -8.32 2.98 -12.75
C HIS A 166 -8.82 3.37 -14.13
N TRP A 167 -8.72 4.66 -14.44
CA TRP A 167 -9.00 5.22 -15.77
C TRP A 167 -7.73 5.72 -16.48
N LEU A 168 -6.56 5.34 -15.96
CA LEU A 168 -5.25 5.56 -16.61
C LEU A 168 -5.07 4.64 -17.82
N GLY A 169 -4.08 4.96 -18.67
CA GLY A 169 -3.83 4.26 -19.93
C GLY A 169 -3.32 2.82 -19.77
N SER A 170 -2.70 2.49 -18.63
CA SER A 170 -2.22 1.14 -18.34
C SER A 170 -2.03 0.87 -16.84
N ASP A 171 -1.95 -0.42 -16.47
CA ASP A 171 -1.56 -0.86 -15.14
C ASP A 171 -0.15 -0.35 -14.75
N ALA A 172 0.74 -0.17 -15.73
CA ALA A 172 2.09 0.35 -15.53
C ALA A 172 2.08 1.83 -15.10
N GLU A 173 1.15 2.64 -15.63
CA GLU A 173 0.98 4.04 -15.20
C GLU A 173 0.51 4.13 -13.75
N VAL A 174 -0.33 3.20 -13.29
CA VAL A 174 -0.73 3.11 -11.88
C VAL A 174 0.47 2.78 -10.99
N ALA A 175 1.30 1.81 -11.39
CA ALA A 175 2.50 1.46 -10.64
C ALA A 175 3.49 2.64 -10.58
N ASP A 176 3.72 3.35 -11.69
CA ASP A 176 4.55 4.55 -11.72
C ASP A 176 3.98 5.68 -10.86
N LEU A 177 2.66 5.87 -10.84
CA LEU A 177 1.99 6.85 -9.98
C LEU A 177 2.35 6.64 -8.51
N PHE A 178 2.21 5.42 -7.97
CA PHE A 178 2.53 5.14 -6.57
C PHE A 178 4.02 5.28 -6.27
N ASN A 179 4.88 4.75 -7.14
CA ASN A 179 6.33 4.87 -7.00
C ASN A 179 6.77 6.34 -6.93
N ARG A 180 6.10 7.23 -7.67
CA ARG A 180 6.36 8.69 -7.62
C ARG A 180 5.73 9.39 -6.43
N LEU A 181 4.60 8.92 -5.90
CA LEU A 181 3.99 9.48 -4.70
C LEU A 181 4.87 9.32 -3.46
N CYS A 182 5.63 8.22 -3.39
CA CYS A 182 6.48 7.91 -2.25
C CYS A 182 7.92 8.44 -2.37
N GLN A 183 8.28 9.06 -3.50
CA GLN A 183 9.57 9.74 -3.65
C GLN A 183 9.68 10.89 -2.65
N GLU A 184 10.80 10.96 -1.93
CA GLU A 184 11.14 12.03 -0.98
C GLU A 184 10.21 12.15 0.25
N VAL A 185 9.32 11.18 0.47
CA VAL A 185 8.42 11.17 1.62
C VAL A 185 9.17 10.74 2.90
N VAL A 186 9.28 11.66 3.87
CA VAL A 186 9.85 11.34 5.19
C VAL A 186 8.82 10.61 6.05
N PHE A 187 9.01 9.31 6.24
CA PHE A 187 8.07 8.46 6.97
C PHE A 187 8.77 7.60 8.03
N ASP A 188 8.09 7.41 9.17
CA ASP A 188 8.45 6.39 10.16
C ASP A 188 7.36 5.33 10.23
N ILE A 189 7.76 4.11 9.92
CA ILE A 189 6.92 2.91 9.99
C ILE A 189 6.26 2.75 11.37
N ASN A 190 6.99 3.08 12.45
CA ASN A 190 6.52 2.82 13.82
C ASN A 190 5.37 3.74 14.26
N ASP A 191 5.14 4.83 13.53
CA ASP A 191 4.14 5.86 13.82
C ASP A 191 2.92 5.74 12.87
N SER A 192 2.74 4.57 12.26
CA SER A 192 1.71 4.28 11.27
C SER A 192 0.54 3.53 11.90
N TYR A 193 -0.70 3.91 11.56
CA TYR A 193 -1.88 3.13 11.95
C TYR A 193 -1.89 1.71 11.33
N LEU A 194 -1.13 1.50 10.24
CA LEU A 194 -0.95 0.20 9.59
C LEU A 194 0.24 -0.60 10.12
N SER A 195 0.99 -0.09 11.10
CA SER A 195 2.16 -0.77 11.66
C SER A 195 1.83 -2.18 12.16
N GLN A 196 0.84 -2.29 13.05
CA GLN A 196 0.39 -3.57 13.61
C GLN A 196 -0.17 -4.51 12.53
N LEU A 197 -0.97 -3.99 11.60
CA LEU A 197 -1.49 -4.77 10.48
C LEU A 197 -0.33 -5.35 9.64
N SER A 198 0.66 -4.53 9.34
CA SER A 198 1.79 -4.91 8.51
C SER A 198 2.69 -5.93 9.23
N GLU A 199 2.89 -5.78 10.54
CA GLU A 199 3.58 -6.76 11.36
C GLU A 199 2.86 -8.11 11.36
N ASP A 200 1.53 -8.12 11.47
CA ASP A 200 0.72 -9.35 11.41
C ASP A 200 0.84 -10.05 10.05
N VAL A 201 0.82 -9.28 8.96
CA VAL A 201 1.00 -9.82 7.61
C VAL A 201 2.40 -10.39 7.42
N ASN A 202 3.44 -9.62 7.79
CA ASN A 202 4.83 -10.04 7.66
C ASN A 202 5.13 -11.27 8.54
N ARG A 203 4.55 -11.36 9.73
CA ARG A 203 4.67 -12.54 10.59
C ARG A 203 4.06 -13.77 9.95
N TYR A 204 2.87 -13.64 9.34
CA TYR A 204 2.24 -14.72 8.59
C TYR A 204 3.08 -15.14 7.38
N TYR A 205 3.54 -14.17 6.59
CA TYR A 205 4.42 -14.37 5.45
C TYR A 205 5.69 -15.13 5.85
N ASN A 206 6.42 -14.64 6.85
CA ASN A 206 7.66 -15.24 7.32
C ASN A 206 7.45 -16.67 7.83
N HIS A 207 6.35 -16.93 8.54
CA HIS A 207 6.04 -18.28 9.00
C HIS A 207 5.83 -19.25 7.82
N LYS A 208 5.06 -18.84 6.80
CA LYS A 208 4.81 -19.64 5.59
C LYS A 208 6.06 -19.82 4.74
N TRP A 209 6.81 -18.76 4.52
CA TRP A 209 8.06 -18.75 3.77
C TRP A 209 9.11 -19.65 4.41
N ASN A 210 9.28 -19.55 5.74
CA ASN A 210 10.20 -20.41 6.48
C ASN A 210 9.78 -21.88 6.42
N ALA A 211 8.48 -22.18 6.53
CA ALA A 211 7.98 -23.55 6.39
C ALA A 211 8.24 -24.11 4.98
N TRP A 212 7.99 -23.31 3.94
CA TRP A 212 8.26 -23.70 2.55
C TRP A 212 9.75 -23.92 2.31
N ARG A 213 10.61 -23.01 2.78
CA ARG A 213 12.08 -23.15 2.70
C ARG A 213 12.57 -24.39 3.45
N ALA A 214 12.01 -24.69 4.62
CA ALA A 214 12.33 -25.90 5.37
C ALA A 214 11.90 -27.16 4.60
N ALA A 215 10.70 -27.18 4.03
CA ALA A 215 10.21 -28.29 3.21
C ALA A 215 11.07 -28.51 1.96
N LEU A 216 11.45 -27.42 1.27
CA LEU A 216 12.34 -27.47 0.11
C LEU A 216 13.73 -28.00 0.50
N LYS A 217 14.28 -27.52 1.62
CA LYS A 217 15.55 -28.02 2.17
C LYS A 217 15.48 -29.51 2.46
N HIS A 218 14.44 -29.98 3.13
CA HIS A 218 14.29 -31.39 3.46
C HIS A 218 14.08 -32.29 2.24
N ARG A 219 13.26 -31.88 1.27
CA ARG A 219 12.94 -32.74 0.11
C ARG A 219 14.03 -32.74 -0.95
N TYR A 220 14.64 -31.58 -1.20
CA TYR A 220 15.60 -31.42 -2.30
C TYR A 220 17.04 -31.55 -1.83
N PHE A 221 17.40 -30.92 -0.70
CA PHE A 221 18.79 -30.85 -0.25
C PHE A 221 19.21 -31.95 0.73
N ASN A 222 18.27 -32.56 1.46
CA ASN A 222 18.59 -33.69 2.35
C ASN A 222 18.45 -35.07 1.69
N ASN A 223 18.09 -35.15 0.41
CA ASN A 223 18.20 -36.39 -0.37
C ASN A 223 19.48 -36.33 -1.23
N PRO A 224 20.67 -36.59 -0.67
CA PRO A 224 21.92 -36.54 -1.41
C PRO A 224 21.90 -37.44 -2.65
N TRP A 225 21.14 -38.54 -2.61
CA TRP A 225 20.96 -39.43 -3.75
C TRP A 225 20.22 -38.77 -4.91
N ALA A 226 19.21 -37.94 -4.67
CA ALA A 226 18.52 -37.23 -5.75
C ALA A 226 19.45 -36.26 -6.49
N ILE A 227 20.33 -35.58 -5.75
CA ILE A 227 21.34 -34.69 -6.32
C ILE A 227 22.37 -35.50 -7.12
N VAL A 228 22.91 -36.58 -6.54
CA VAL A 228 23.87 -37.46 -7.22
C VAL A 228 23.26 -38.08 -8.48
N SER A 229 22.02 -38.55 -8.44
CA SER A 229 21.32 -39.12 -9.59
C SER A 229 21.09 -38.09 -10.70
N PHE A 230 20.75 -36.84 -10.36
CA PHE A 230 20.63 -35.77 -11.34
C PHE A 230 21.97 -35.50 -12.06
N PHE A 231 23.07 -35.40 -11.31
CA PHE A 231 24.40 -35.22 -11.90
C PHE A 231 24.85 -36.43 -12.72
N ALA A 232 24.59 -37.65 -12.25
CA ALA A 232 24.89 -38.88 -12.99
C ALA A 232 24.12 -38.94 -14.32
N ALA A 233 22.84 -38.56 -14.33
CA ALA A 233 22.03 -38.48 -15.54
C ALA A 233 22.57 -37.43 -16.53
N CYS A 234 22.97 -36.24 -16.06
CA CYS A 234 23.61 -35.23 -16.91
C CYS A 234 24.92 -35.75 -17.52
N ILE A 235 25.78 -36.41 -16.73
CA ILE A 235 27.04 -36.99 -17.22
C ILE A 235 26.75 -38.06 -18.28
N LEU A 236 25.82 -38.98 -18.00
CA LEU A 236 25.41 -40.01 -18.95
C LEU A 236 24.87 -39.41 -20.24
N LEU A 237 24.05 -38.36 -20.18
CA LEU A 237 23.50 -37.70 -21.35
C LEU A 237 24.61 -37.09 -22.22
N VAL A 238 25.60 -36.41 -21.60
CA VAL A 238 26.78 -35.87 -22.30
C VAL A 238 27.59 -36.98 -22.96
N LEU A 239 27.84 -38.09 -22.24
CA LEU A 239 28.55 -39.24 -22.78
C LEU A 239 27.80 -39.87 -23.96
N THR A 240 26.48 -40.00 -23.85
CA THR A 240 25.63 -40.56 -24.91
C THR A 240 25.67 -39.68 -26.15
N PHE A 241 25.65 -38.35 -25.97
CA PHE A 241 25.76 -37.39 -27.06
C PHE A 241 27.13 -37.48 -27.74
N ALA A 242 28.22 -37.55 -26.96
CA ALA A 242 29.56 -37.72 -27.48
C ALA A 242 29.71 -39.05 -28.24
N GLN A 243 29.21 -40.16 -27.69
CA GLN A 243 29.22 -41.47 -28.34
C GLN A 243 28.47 -41.45 -29.67
N THR A 244 27.28 -40.83 -29.70
CA THR A 244 26.47 -40.69 -30.91
C THR A 244 27.20 -39.86 -31.96
N PHE A 245 27.83 -38.76 -31.53
CA PHE A 245 28.62 -37.90 -32.41
C PHE A 245 29.81 -38.63 -33.04
N TYR A 246 30.62 -39.35 -32.24
CA TYR A 246 31.76 -40.12 -32.75
C TYR A 246 31.32 -41.28 -33.66
N GLY A 247 30.20 -41.96 -33.34
CA GLY A 247 29.65 -43.03 -34.17
C GLY A 247 29.19 -42.52 -35.54
N VAL A 248 28.46 -41.41 -35.56
CA VAL A 248 28.03 -40.75 -36.80
C VAL A 248 29.23 -40.23 -37.60
N TYR A 249 30.18 -39.58 -36.93
CA TYR A 249 31.40 -39.07 -37.58
C TYR A 249 32.23 -40.20 -38.21
N GLY A 250 32.40 -41.33 -37.51
CA GLY A 250 33.10 -42.52 -38.05
C GLY A 250 32.38 -43.16 -39.24
N TYR A 251 31.04 -43.14 -39.26
CA TYR A 251 30.25 -43.61 -40.40
C TYR A 251 30.43 -42.73 -41.65
N TYR A 252 30.50 -41.41 -41.49
CA TYR A 252 30.67 -40.47 -42.61
C TYR A 252 32.13 -40.28 -43.04
N ARG A 253 33.11 -40.67 -42.22
CA ARG A 253 34.54 -40.52 -42.52
C ARG A 253 35.32 -41.79 -42.14
N PRO A 254 35.06 -42.92 -42.82
CA PRO A 254 35.80 -44.16 -42.55
C PRO A 254 37.27 -43.95 -42.88
N SER A 255 38.16 -44.31 -41.96
CA SER A 255 39.60 -44.34 -42.21
C SER A 255 39.89 -45.34 -43.32
N SER A 256 40.38 -44.85 -44.46
CA SER A 256 40.88 -45.65 -45.60
C SER A 256 42.07 -46.53 -45.20
#